data_AF-A0A7G8DD21-F1
#
_entry.id   AF-A0A7G8DD21-F1
#
_cell.length_a   1.000
_cell.length_b   1.000
_cell.length_c   1.000
_cell.angle_alpha   90.00
_cell.angle_beta   90.00
_cell.angle_gamma   90.00
#
_symmetry.space_group_name_H-M   'P 1'
#
loop_
_entity.id
_entity.type
_entity.pdbx_description
1 polymer ?
#
loop_
_entity_poly.entity_id
_entity_poly.type
_entity_poly.pdbx_seq_one_letter_code
_entity_poly.pdbx_strand_id
1 'polypeptide(L)'
;MGYSNQSEDDDLDLLEFQEHLKAETQTRKQAKRGRPVGSTNDASIIAKQQKEHREMVLRALPGLGFDIRRQASIYRDKKKLGVKVLSASQIKNVHHLIGEVLGESMRGEHARSAVEYLLAANQVDPVVEYLESCRGRALSMSWKEITKRVFKTDGPLAVEIFRKWMVGAAKRPLQPGCVMDWLMIICGAQGIGKSAFGRSLIPSSDWYGELSSDVDLLVKEPSRMQMSWLNELAEVDSMTCGRKSDREKMKNLISIREDVTRLPYAPHPERVPRAFVFYGNTNRTEFITDVESRRTFMISVPEGETIDFLWVQANRDGLWAKALEEIEQGTSCTWTRAEYEQVHEHTMQYRIEDPIEVLLDEFLATRNKVSIGEVIRCVLQVPPHMQELTHSRRVSELMRARGWSKSVTSIKDETGRSKSARVFKRPQNQPQVNENLEY
;
A
#
# COMPACT_ATOMS: atom_id res chain seq x y z
N MET A 1 -51.73 -25.52 36.88
CA MET A 1 -51.09 -24.70 35.82
C MET A 1 -51.02 -25.56 34.59
N GLY A 2 -51.89 -25.29 33.62
CA GLY A 2 -52.05 -26.08 32.42
C GLY A 2 -51.01 -25.72 31.35
N TYR A 3 -50.65 -26.73 30.56
CA TYR A 3 -50.03 -26.57 29.26
C TYR A 3 -50.93 -27.31 28.27
N SER A 4 -51.63 -26.55 27.43
CA SER A 4 -52.46 -27.04 26.32
C SER A 4 -51.88 -26.55 25.00
N ASN A 5 -51.79 -27.49 24.06
CA ASN A 5 -51.82 -27.37 22.59
C ASN A 5 -51.27 -26.09 21.94
N GLN A 6 -50.07 -26.21 21.35
CA GLN A 6 -49.55 -25.32 20.32
C GLN A 6 -48.98 -26.09 19.10
N SER A 7 -49.43 -27.33 18.86
CA SER A 7 -48.94 -28.16 17.75
C SER A 7 -49.99 -28.52 16.70
N GLU A 8 -51.16 -27.88 16.70
CA GLU A 8 -52.20 -28.09 15.68
C GLU A 8 -52.39 -26.87 14.75
N ASP A 9 -51.97 -25.65 15.16
CA ASP A 9 -52.10 -24.46 14.31
C ASP A 9 -51.01 -24.36 13.23
N ASP A 10 -49.80 -24.87 13.48
CA ASP A 10 -48.68 -24.80 12.52
C ASP A 10 -48.86 -25.75 11.30
N ASP A 11 -49.59 -26.85 11.46
CA ASP A 11 -49.87 -27.80 10.37
C ASP A 11 -51.04 -27.34 9.47
N LEU A 12 -51.97 -26.53 10.01
CA LEU A 12 -53.06 -25.90 9.24
C LEU A 12 -52.52 -24.81 8.30
N ASP A 13 -51.54 -24.03 8.73
CA ASP A 13 -50.93 -22.94 7.94
C ASP A 13 -50.10 -23.49 6.76
N LEU A 14 -49.46 -24.65 6.94
CA LEU A 14 -48.69 -25.33 5.89
C LEU A 14 -49.58 -25.97 4.82
N LEU A 15 -50.77 -26.46 5.20
CA LEU A 15 -51.75 -27.01 4.26
C LEU A 15 -52.47 -25.91 3.48
N GLU A 16 -52.86 -24.80 4.12
CA GLU A 16 -53.43 -23.64 3.42
C GLU A 16 -52.43 -22.98 2.47
N PHE A 17 -51.14 -22.91 2.84
CA PHE A 17 -50.08 -22.39 1.95
C PHE A 17 -49.85 -23.29 0.72
N GLN A 18 -49.92 -24.63 0.89
CA GLN A 18 -49.80 -25.57 -0.21
C GLN A 18 -51.05 -25.58 -1.11
N GLU A 19 -52.24 -25.37 -0.56
CA GLU A 19 -53.46 -25.17 -1.36
C GLU A 19 -53.45 -23.85 -2.12
N HIS A 20 -52.92 -22.77 -1.53
CA HIS A 20 -52.74 -21.48 -2.21
C HIS A 20 -51.74 -21.59 -3.39
N LEU A 21 -50.65 -22.34 -3.21
CA LEU A 21 -49.70 -22.63 -4.29
C LEU A 21 -50.33 -23.49 -5.40
N LYS A 22 -51.16 -24.49 -5.05
CA LYS A 22 -51.89 -25.30 -6.05
C LYS A 22 -52.97 -24.49 -6.77
N ALA A 23 -53.65 -23.59 -6.08
CA ALA A 23 -54.66 -22.69 -6.65
C ALA A 23 -54.05 -21.64 -7.60
N GLU A 24 -52.88 -21.06 -7.26
CA GLU A 24 -52.11 -20.19 -8.17
C GLU A 24 -51.57 -20.95 -9.39
N THR A 25 -51.25 -22.23 -9.24
CA THR A 25 -50.77 -23.08 -10.34
C THR A 25 -51.92 -23.47 -11.28
N GLN A 26 -53.15 -23.61 -10.79
CA GLN A 26 -54.34 -23.95 -11.60
C GLN A 26 -54.99 -22.73 -12.28
N THR A 27 -54.87 -21.53 -11.73
CA THR A 27 -55.42 -20.30 -12.35
C THR A 27 -54.53 -19.68 -13.44
N ARG A 28 -53.28 -20.11 -13.59
CA ARG A 28 -52.42 -19.71 -14.73
C ARG A 28 -52.61 -20.62 -15.96
N LYS A 29 -53.85 -20.72 -16.45
CA LYS A 29 -54.11 -21.13 -17.84
C LYS A 29 -54.43 -19.91 -18.70
N GLN A 30 -53.60 -19.73 -19.74
CA GLN A 30 -53.77 -18.87 -20.91
C GLN A 30 -53.57 -17.35 -20.75
N ALA A 31 -52.42 -16.94 -20.21
CA ALA A 31 -51.71 -15.85 -20.85
C ALA A 31 -50.83 -16.47 -21.96
N LYS A 32 -51.02 -16.06 -23.22
CA LYS A 32 -50.15 -16.46 -24.34
C LYS A 32 -48.70 -16.03 -24.03
N ARG A 33 -47.95 -16.90 -23.36
CA ARG A 33 -46.49 -16.81 -23.27
C ARG A 33 -45.97 -16.95 -24.70
N GLY A 34 -45.48 -15.85 -25.26
CA GLY A 34 -44.64 -15.92 -26.44
C GLY A 34 -43.56 -16.95 -26.17
N ARG A 35 -43.46 -17.94 -27.06
CA ARG A 35 -42.38 -18.93 -27.09
C ARG A 35 -41.05 -18.20 -26.92
N PRO A 36 -40.13 -18.65 -26.04
CA PRO A 36 -38.78 -18.09 -26.05
C PRO A 36 -38.21 -18.30 -27.45
N VAL A 37 -37.95 -17.21 -28.16
CA VAL A 37 -37.32 -17.26 -29.47
C VAL A 37 -35.85 -17.55 -29.22
N GLY A 38 -35.43 -18.75 -29.57
CA GLY A 38 -34.06 -19.24 -29.43
C GLY A 38 -34.09 -20.75 -29.23
N SER A 39 -34.13 -21.49 -30.33
CA SER A 39 -33.86 -22.92 -30.27
C SER A 39 -32.41 -23.13 -29.82
N THR A 40 -32.10 -24.24 -29.17
CA THR A 40 -30.72 -24.61 -28.80
C THR A 40 -29.74 -24.61 -29.99
N ASN A 41 -30.27 -24.76 -31.21
CA ASN A 41 -29.49 -24.60 -32.46
C ASN A 41 -29.07 -23.15 -32.73
N ASP A 42 -29.89 -22.16 -32.39
CA ASP A 42 -29.54 -20.75 -32.59
C ASP A 42 -28.43 -20.32 -31.63
N ALA A 43 -28.47 -20.81 -30.39
CA ALA A 43 -27.43 -20.53 -29.40
C ALA A 43 -26.07 -21.15 -29.80
N SER A 44 -26.05 -22.38 -30.33
CA SER A 44 -24.82 -23.03 -30.78
C SER A 44 -24.25 -22.36 -32.04
N ILE A 45 -25.10 -21.91 -32.95
CA ILE A 45 -24.70 -21.13 -34.13
C ILE A 45 -24.10 -19.79 -33.70
N ILE A 46 -24.75 -19.06 -32.77
CA ILE A 46 -24.25 -17.79 -32.25
C ILE A 46 -22.89 -17.98 -31.56
N ALA A 47 -22.73 -19.01 -30.74
CA ALA A 47 -21.46 -19.32 -30.07
C ALA A 47 -20.34 -19.63 -31.06
N LYS A 48 -20.64 -20.39 -32.12
CA LYS A 48 -19.70 -20.68 -33.21
C LYS A 48 -19.30 -19.40 -33.93
N GLN A 49 -20.25 -18.55 -34.28
CA GLN A 49 -20.00 -17.27 -34.95
C GLN A 49 -19.15 -16.33 -34.08
N GLN A 50 -19.44 -16.24 -32.77
CA GLN A 50 -18.62 -15.45 -31.85
C GLN A 50 -17.19 -15.97 -31.76
N LYS A 51 -16.99 -17.30 -31.80
CA LYS A 51 -15.66 -17.91 -31.85
C LYS A 51 -14.92 -17.52 -33.13
N GLU A 52 -15.57 -17.62 -34.28
CA GLU A 52 -15.01 -17.21 -35.58
C GLU A 52 -14.62 -15.73 -35.59
N HIS A 53 -15.45 -14.85 -35.00
CA HIS A 53 -15.11 -13.44 -34.86
C HIS A 53 -13.84 -13.22 -34.04
N ARG A 54 -13.69 -13.91 -32.90
CA ARG A 54 -12.46 -13.83 -32.07
C ARG A 54 -11.23 -14.33 -32.82
N GLU A 55 -11.35 -15.43 -33.56
CA GLU A 55 -10.25 -15.98 -34.36
C GLU A 55 -9.85 -15.01 -35.49
N MET A 56 -10.81 -14.37 -36.15
CA MET A 56 -10.53 -13.34 -37.15
C MET A 56 -9.79 -12.14 -36.54
N VAL A 57 -10.23 -11.67 -35.37
CA VAL A 57 -9.53 -10.60 -34.64
C VAL A 57 -8.09 -11.00 -34.32
N LEU A 58 -7.84 -12.21 -33.79
CA LEU A 58 -6.49 -12.67 -33.46
C LEU A 58 -5.61 -12.88 -34.71
N ARG A 59 -6.18 -13.24 -35.86
CA ARG A 59 -5.44 -13.31 -37.13
C ARG A 59 -4.98 -11.93 -37.60
N ALA A 60 -5.83 -10.91 -37.45
CA ALA A 60 -5.52 -9.52 -37.79
C ALA A 60 -4.59 -8.85 -36.76
N LEU A 61 -4.82 -9.14 -35.47
CA LEU A 61 -4.12 -8.60 -34.30
C LEU A 61 -3.54 -9.73 -33.46
N PRO A 62 -2.41 -10.33 -33.87
CA PRO A 62 -1.80 -11.42 -33.11
C PRO A 62 -1.37 -10.96 -31.72
N GLY A 63 -1.60 -11.80 -30.71
CA GLY A 63 -1.23 -11.48 -29.33
C GLY A 63 -2.00 -10.28 -28.75
N LEU A 64 -3.21 -10.01 -29.25
CA LEU A 64 -4.09 -9.00 -28.67
C LEU A 64 -4.35 -9.31 -27.18
N GLY A 65 -4.03 -8.35 -26.33
CA GLY A 65 -4.22 -8.42 -24.89
C GLY A 65 -4.21 -7.05 -24.24
N PHE A 66 -4.42 -7.03 -22.93
CA PHE A 66 -4.42 -5.80 -22.14
C PHE A 66 -3.21 -5.78 -21.20
N ASP A 67 -2.31 -4.81 -21.40
CA ASP A 67 -1.19 -4.55 -20.50
C ASP A 67 -1.71 -3.81 -19.28
N ILE A 68 -1.73 -4.48 -18.13
CA ILE A 68 -2.31 -3.94 -16.90
C ILE A 68 -1.48 -2.80 -16.31
N ARG A 69 -0.19 -2.68 -16.65
CA ARG A 69 0.68 -1.62 -16.13
C ARG A 69 0.52 -0.35 -16.95
N ARG A 70 0.54 -0.49 -18.27
CA ARG A 70 0.28 0.63 -19.19
C ARG A 70 -1.19 1.03 -19.26
N GLN A 71 -2.09 0.21 -18.72
CA GLN A 71 -3.54 0.38 -18.85
C GLN A 71 -3.95 0.51 -20.33
N ALA A 72 -3.32 -0.31 -21.17
CA ALA A 72 -3.35 -0.16 -22.62
C ALA A 72 -3.63 -1.49 -23.33
N SER A 73 -4.48 -1.42 -24.36
CA SER A 73 -4.69 -2.53 -25.29
C SER A 73 -3.45 -2.67 -26.18
N ILE A 74 -2.88 -3.86 -26.26
CA ILE A 74 -1.66 -4.13 -27.02
C ILE A 74 -1.84 -5.31 -27.98
N TYR A 75 -1.05 -5.32 -29.06
CA TYR A 75 -0.94 -6.45 -30.00
C TYR A 75 0.47 -6.51 -30.60
N ARG A 76 0.83 -7.65 -31.19
CA ARG A 76 2.11 -7.84 -31.88
C ARG A 76 1.98 -7.48 -33.35
N ASP A 77 2.81 -6.54 -33.81
CA ASP A 77 2.89 -6.18 -35.22
C ASP A 77 3.70 -7.24 -36.00
N LYS A 78 3.06 -7.93 -36.96
CA LYS A 78 3.70 -8.92 -37.83
C LYS A 78 4.89 -8.35 -38.62
N LYS A 79 4.88 -7.06 -38.96
CA LYS A 79 5.91 -6.43 -39.80
C LYS A 79 7.10 -5.92 -39.00
N LYS A 80 6.90 -5.52 -37.74
CA LYS A 80 7.92 -4.86 -36.91
C LYS A 80 8.41 -5.69 -35.73
N LEU A 81 7.87 -6.89 -35.50
CA LEU A 81 8.20 -7.78 -34.36
C LEU A 81 8.05 -7.12 -32.98
N GLY A 82 7.43 -5.94 -32.91
CA GLY A 82 7.25 -5.14 -31.71
C GLY A 82 5.82 -5.12 -31.20
N VAL A 83 5.66 -4.84 -29.91
CA VAL A 83 4.37 -4.60 -29.26
C VAL A 83 3.88 -3.21 -29.67
N LYS A 84 2.63 -3.11 -30.16
CA LYS A 84 1.95 -1.85 -30.47
C LYS A 84 0.75 -1.65 -29.58
N VAL A 85 0.49 -0.39 -29.21
CA VAL A 85 -0.70 0.01 -28.48
C VAL A 85 -1.86 0.28 -29.46
N LEU A 86 -3.04 -0.27 -29.17
CA LEU A 86 -4.30 0.12 -29.79
C LEU A 86 -4.87 1.33 -29.05
N SER A 87 -5.01 2.45 -29.75
CA SER A 87 -5.76 3.60 -29.24
C SER A 87 -7.27 3.33 -29.21
N ALA A 88 -8.01 4.10 -28.40
CA ALA A 88 -9.47 4.00 -28.33
C ALA A 88 -10.16 4.20 -29.69
N SER A 89 -9.63 5.07 -30.55
CA SER A 89 -10.13 5.29 -31.92
C SER A 89 -9.94 4.04 -32.79
N GLN A 90 -8.77 3.38 -32.69
CA GLN A 90 -8.49 2.14 -33.41
C GLN A 90 -9.37 0.99 -32.93
N ILE A 91 -9.67 0.91 -31.63
CA ILE A 91 -10.62 -0.07 -31.08
C ILE A 91 -12.03 0.18 -31.64
N LYS A 92 -12.48 1.44 -31.63
CA LYS A 92 -13.80 1.82 -32.19
C LYS A 92 -13.92 1.43 -33.66
N ASN A 93 -12.83 1.55 -34.42
CA ASN A 93 -12.78 1.31 -35.86
C ASN A 93 -12.07 0.01 -36.23
N VAL A 94 -11.98 -0.97 -35.32
CA VAL A 94 -11.14 -2.16 -35.51
C VAL A 94 -11.55 -3.02 -36.71
N HIS A 95 -12.83 -2.97 -37.11
CA HIS A 95 -13.32 -3.65 -38.30
C HIS A 95 -12.66 -3.13 -39.60
N HIS A 96 -12.30 -1.84 -39.68
CA HIS A 96 -11.53 -1.31 -40.81
C HIS A 96 -10.12 -1.88 -40.83
N LEU A 97 -9.49 -2.03 -39.66
CA LEU A 97 -8.16 -2.61 -39.53
C LEU A 97 -8.16 -4.10 -39.90
N ILE A 98 -9.19 -4.84 -39.51
CA ILE A 98 -9.38 -6.25 -39.92
C ILE A 98 -9.52 -6.33 -41.44
N GLY A 99 -10.33 -5.45 -42.05
CA GLY A 99 -10.49 -5.38 -43.51
C GLY A 99 -9.21 -5.03 -44.24
N GLU A 100 -8.41 -4.09 -43.73
CA GLU A 100 -7.12 -3.72 -44.30
C GLU A 100 -6.08 -4.85 -44.22
N VAL A 101 -6.04 -5.58 -43.10
CA VAL A 101 -5.02 -6.60 -42.83
C VAL A 101 -5.36 -7.95 -43.47
N LEU A 102 -6.63 -8.36 -43.43
CA LEU A 102 -7.06 -9.70 -43.88
C LEU A 102 -7.85 -9.68 -45.20
N GLY A 103 -8.36 -8.53 -45.64
CA GLY A 103 -9.30 -8.46 -46.76
C GLY A 103 -10.70 -9.01 -46.42
N GLU A 104 -10.98 -9.28 -45.15
CA GLU A 104 -12.24 -9.85 -44.65
C GLU A 104 -13.08 -8.75 -43.97
N SER A 105 -14.40 -8.76 -44.16
CA SER A 105 -15.31 -7.77 -43.57
C SER A 105 -16.04 -8.34 -42.35
N MET A 106 -16.09 -7.55 -41.28
CA MET A 106 -16.86 -7.84 -40.07
C MET A 106 -17.69 -6.62 -39.68
N ARG A 107 -18.90 -6.84 -39.15
CA ARG A 107 -19.69 -5.73 -38.57
C ARG A 107 -18.93 -5.12 -37.39
N GLY A 108 -18.92 -3.78 -37.32
CA GLY A 108 -18.19 -3.03 -36.30
C GLY A 108 -18.51 -3.45 -34.86
N GLU A 109 -19.79 -3.71 -34.56
CA GLU A 109 -20.24 -4.16 -33.24
C GLU A 109 -19.65 -5.53 -32.85
N HIS A 110 -19.65 -6.48 -33.78
CA HIS A 110 -19.09 -7.81 -33.54
C HIS A 110 -17.57 -7.77 -33.38
N ALA A 111 -16.89 -6.94 -34.17
CA ALA A 111 -15.45 -6.77 -34.07
C ALA A 111 -15.06 -6.14 -32.74
N ARG A 112 -15.79 -5.11 -32.31
CA ARG A 112 -15.58 -4.46 -31.02
C ARG A 112 -15.85 -5.41 -29.86
N SER A 113 -16.98 -6.13 -29.87
CA SER A 113 -17.31 -7.10 -28.84
C SER A 113 -16.27 -8.22 -28.73
N ALA A 114 -15.76 -8.71 -29.87
CA ALA A 114 -14.70 -9.71 -29.88
C ALA A 114 -13.38 -9.17 -29.31
N VAL A 115 -13.00 -7.92 -29.63
CA VAL A 115 -11.83 -7.25 -29.05
C VAL A 115 -11.98 -7.06 -27.55
N GLU A 116 -13.12 -6.53 -27.08
CA GLU A 116 -13.38 -6.30 -25.65
C GLU A 116 -13.30 -7.62 -24.86
N TYR A 117 -13.87 -8.70 -25.40
CA TYR A 117 -13.73 -10.04 -24.81
C TYR A 117 -12.27 -10.51 -24.75
N LEU A 118 -11.52 -10.37 -25.84
CA LEU A 118 -10.13 -10.81 -25.91
C LEU A 118 -9.22 -10.00 -24.98
N LEU A 119 -9.43 -8.69 -24.84
CA LEU A 119 -8.69 -7.85 -23.91
C LEU A 119 -8.96 -8.25 -22.45
N ALA A 120 -10.21 -8.54 -22.12
CA ALA A 120 -10.59 -9.01 -20.79
C ALA A 120 -10.01 -10.41 -20.48
N ALA A 121 -9.99 -11.30 -21.48
CA ALA A 121 -9.48 -12.66 -21.33
C ALA A 121 -7.94 -12.74 -21.30
N ASN A 122 -7.27 -11.84 -22.01
CA ASN A 122 -5.81 -11.84 -22.19
C ASN A 122 -5.16 -10.65 -21.47
N GLN A 123 -5.35 -10.54 -20.16
CA GLN A 123 -4.61 -9.58 -19.35
C GLN A 123 -3.17 -10.08 -19.13
N VAL A 124 -2.20 -9.19 -19.34
CA VAL A 124 -0.77 -9.50 -19.19
C VAL A 124 -0.14 -8.47 -18.27
N ASP A 125 0.67 -8.97 -17.33
CA ASP A 125 1.58 -8.15 -16.54
C ASP A 125 3.00 -8.29 -17.10
N PRO A 126 3.55 -7.28 -17.79
CA PRO A 126 4.89 -7.36 -18.35
C PRO A 126 5.98 -7.48 -17.27
N VAL A 127 5.68 -7.14 -16.01
CA VAL A 127 6.58 -7.37 -14.87
C VAL A 127 6.73 -8.86 -14.59
N VAL A 128 5.63 -9.64 -14.70
CA VAL A 128 5.67 -11.10 -14.52
C VAL A 128 6.55 -11.73 -15.60
N GLU A 129 6.36 -11.37 -16.88
CA GLU A 129 7.20 -11.85 -17.97
C GLU A 129 8.70 -11.53 -17.75
N TYR A 130 8.99 -10.32 -17.26
CA TYR A 130 10.36 -9.92 -16.92
C TYR A 130 10.93 -10.73 -15.76
N LEU A 131 10.18 -10.93 -14.67
CA LEU A 131 10.61 -11.74 -13.53
C LEU A 131 10.88 -13.19 -13.94
N GLU A 132 9.99 -13.78 -14.75
CA GLU A 132 10.20 -15.12 -15.31
C GLU A 132 11.49 -15.21 -16.13
N SER A 133 11.80 -14.18 -16.92
CA SER A 133 13.07 -14.12 -17.67
C SER A 133 14.31 -14.03 -16.76
N CYS A 134 14.17 -13.61 -15.50
CA CYS A 134 15.27 -13.52 -14.55
C CYS A 134 15.64 -14.86 -13.92
N ARG A 135 14.73 -15.86 -13.91
CA ARG A 135 14.97 -17.15 -13.26
C ARG A 135 16.27 -17.81 -13.73
N GLY A 136 16.99 -18.44 -12.79
CA GLY A 136 18.26 -19.12 -13.04
C GLY A 136 19.47 -18.18 -13.22
N ARG A 137 19.33 -16.87 -13.02
CA ARG A 137 20.41 -15.88 -13.15
C ARG A 137 20.86 -15.28 -11.82
N ALA A 138 20.59 -15.96 -10.69
CA ALA A 138 20.82 -15.44 -9.36
C ALA A 138 22.29 -15.10 -9.08
N LEU A 139 22.51 -14.00 -8.36
CA LEU A 139 23.84 -13.63 -7.89
C LEU A 139 24.34 -14.64 -6.85
N SER A 140 25.61 -15.04 -6.99
CA SER A 140 26.32 -15.86 -5.99
C SER A 140 26.53 -15.13 -4.66
N MET A 141 26.50 -13.80 -4.66
CA MET A 141 26.65 -12.98 -3.45
C MET A 141 25.53 -13.23 -2.44
N SER A 142 25.88 -13.26 -1.16
CA SER A 142 24.94 -13.24 -0.04
C SER A 142 24.23 -11.89 0.06
N TRP A 143 23.06 -11.85 0.70
CA TRP A 143 22.37 -10.58 0.97
C TRP A 143 23.21 -9.62 1.80
N LYS A 144 24.06 -10.12 2.69
CA LYS A 144 25.00 -9.28 3.46
C LYS A 144 25.98 -8.55 2.54
N GLU A 145 26.59 -9.25 1.60
CA GLU A 145 27.52 -8.66 0.63
C GLU A 145 26.81 -7.69 -0.31
N ILE A 146 25.59 -8.02 -0.74
CA ILE A 146 24.78 -7.15 -1.60
C ILE A 146 24.41 -5.86 -0.85
N THR A 147 23.88 -5.94 0.36
CA THR A 147 23.51 -4.76 1.16
C THR A 147 24.73 -3.89 1.42
N LYS A 148 25.88 -4.49 1.74
CA LYS A 148 27.16 -3.76 1.89
C LYS A 148 27.58 -3.06 0.60
N ARG A 149 27.45 -3.74 -0.54
CA ARG A 149 27.83 -3.20 -1.85
C ARG A 149 26.97 -2.00 -2.25
N VAL A 150 25.66 -2.12 -2.04
CA VAL A 150 24.63 -1.17 -2.47
C VAL A 150 24.52 0.01 -1.50
N PHE A 151 24.29 -0.25 -0.21
CA PHE A 151 23.99 0.77 0.80
C PHE A 151 25.18 1.13 1.69
N LYS A 152 26.34 0.51 1.48
CA LYS A 152 27.56 0.71 2.30
C LYS A 152 27.38 0.37 3.77
N THR A 153 26.42 -0.51 4.08
CA THR A 153 26.15 -1.03 5.42
C THR A 153 25.96 -2.54 5.39
N ASP A 154 26.47 -3.23 6.42
CA ASP A 154 26.33 -4.68 6.60
C ASP A 154 25.66 -5.04 7.94
N GLY A 155 24.97 -4.08 8.55
CA GLY A 155 24.20 -4.30 9.77
C GLY A 155 23.13 -5.37 9.57
N PRO A 156 22.96 -6.35 10.49
CA PRO A 156 22.03 -7.48 10.31
C PRO A 156 20.60 -7.06 9.99
N LEU A 157 20.13 -5.99 10.63
CA LEU A 157 18.81 -5.43 10.39
C LEU A 157 18.67 -4.88 8.96
N ALA A 158 19.64 -4.09 8.48
CA ALA A 158 19.61 -3.54 7.12
C ALA A 158 19.62 -4.66 6.06
N VAL A 159 20.37 -5.74 6.32
CA VAL A 159 20.40 -6.92 5.44
C VAL A 159 19.03 -7.59 5.35
N GLU A 160 18.39 -7.84 6.49
CA GLU A 160 17.06 -8.48 6.53
C GLU A 160 15.96 -7.59 5.94
N ILE A 161 16.01 -6.28 6.19
CA ILE A 161 15.09 -5.31 5.57
C ILE A 161 15.20 -5.38 4.05
N PHE A 162 16.42 -5.29 3.51
CA PHE A 162 16.59 -5.27 2.07
C PHE A 162 16.18 -6.59 1.42
N ARG A 163 16.60 -7.72 2.01
CA ARG A 163 16.25 -9.07 1.58
C ARG A 163 14.73 -9.29 1.54
N LYS A 164 14.03 -9.09 2.67
CA LYS A 164 12.58 -9.29 2.74
C LYS A 164 11.82 -8.34 1.81
N TRP A 165 12.32 -7.10 1.64
CA TRP A 165 11.72 -6.14 0.72
C TRP A 165 11.86 -6.58 -0.74
N MET A 166 13.05 -7.04 -1.16
CA MET A 166 13.28 -7.57 -2.52
C MET A 166 12.41 -8.79 -2.81
N VAL A 167 12.31 -9.72 -1.86
CA VAL A 167 11.42 -10.89 -1.94
C VAL A 167 9.95 -10.45 -2.06
N GLY A 168 9.50 -9.50 -1.23
CA GLY A 168 8.14 -8.96 -1.31
C GLY A 168 7.84 -8.26 -2.64
N ALA A 169 8.81 -7.49 -3.15
CA ALA A 169 8.71 -6.78 -4.42
C ALA A 169 8.58 -7.73 -5.61
N ALA A 170 9.35 -8.83 -5.64
CA ALA A 170 9.20 -9.87 -6.65
C ALA A 170 7.91 -10.68 -6.49
N LYS A 171 7.46 -10.92 -5.24
CA LYS A 171 6.27 -11.72 -4.94
C LYS A 171 4.97 -11.02 -5.32
N ARG A 172 4.88 -9.70 -5.19
CA ARG A 172 3.64 -8.92 -5.44
C ARG A 172 3.08 -9.09 -6.86
N PRO A 173 3.86 -8.99 -7.95
CA PRO A 173 3.38 -9.30 -9.30
C PRO A 173 2.96 -10.76 -9.49
N LEU A 174 3.70 -11.70 -8.90
CA LEU A 174 3.45 -13.15 -9.04
C LEU A 174 2.24 -13.62 -8.23
N GLN A 175 1.98 -12.97 -7.09
CA GLN A 175 0.87 -13.24 -6.19
C GLN A 175 0.23 -11.90 -5.77
N PRO A 176 -0.55 -11.26 -6.66
CA PRO A 176 -1.21 -9.99 -6.35
C PRO A 176 -2.03 -10.06 -5.07
N GLY A 177 -1.92 -9.02 -4.24
CA GLY A 177 -2.57 -8.96 -2.94
C GLY A 177 -1.86 -9.70 -1.81
N CYS A 178 -0.67 -10.27 -2.04
CA CYS A 178 0.13 -10.86 -0.97
C CYS A 178 0.45 -9.84 0.15
N VAL A 179 0.75 -10.33 1.35
CA VAL A 179 1.00 -9.45 2.50
C VAL A 179 2.33 -8.72 2.34
N MET A 180 2.28 -7.40 2.34
CA MET A 180 3.43 -6.51 2.48
C MET A 180 2.94 -5.24 3.13
N ASP A 181 2.79 -5.30 4.46
CA ASP A 181 2.16 -4.31 5.33
C ASP A 181 3.17 -3.43 6.06
N TRP A 182 4.39 -3.38 5.53
CA TRP A 182 5.51 -2.59 6.02
C TRP A 182 6.24 -1.92 4.86
N LEU A 183 7.04 -0.90 5.20
CA LEU A 183 7.72 -0.03 4.28
C LEU A 183 9.21 -0.01 4.59
N MET A 184 10.03 -0.30 3.57
CA MET A 184 11.46 0.00 3.59
C MET A 184 11.66 1.49 3.30
N ILE A 185 12.43 2.17 4.14
CA ILE A 185 12.81 3.57 3.98
C ILE A 185 14.33 3.65 3.87
N ILE A 186 14.83 4.32 2.84
CA ILE A 186 16.25 4.60 2.70
C ILE A 186 16.52 5.99 3.26
N CYS A 187 17.40 6.10 4.25
CA CYS A 187 17.79 7.36 4.87
C CYS A 187 19.29 7.66 4.66
N GLY A 188 19.62 8.95 4.61
CA GLY A 188 20.98 9.45 4.39
C GLY A 188 20.95 10.81 3.71
N ALA A 189 22.13 11.39 3.46
CA ALA A 189 22.25 12.74 2.89
C ALA A 189 21.50 12.92 1.56
N GLN A 190 21.14 14.16 1.23
CA GLN A 190 20.55 14.48 -0.06
C GLN A 190 21.57 14.18 -1.19
N GLY A 191 21.08 13.73 -2.35
CA GLY A 191 21.93 13.48 -3.51
C GLY A 191 22.67 12.15 -3.53
N ILE A 192 22.55 11.30 -2.51
CA ILE A 192 23.26 10.00 -2.43
C ILE A 192 22.70 8.89 -3.36
N GLY A 193 21.75 9.21 -4.24
CA GLY A 193 21.17 8.25 -5.19
C GLY A 193 19.95 7.46 -4.71
N LYS A 194 19.22 7.91 -3.67
CA LYS A 194 18.03 7.20 -3.12
C LYS A 194 16.94 6.91 -4.17
N SER A 195 16.60 7.90 -4.98
CA SER A 195 15.63 7.73 -6.08
C SER A 195 16.25 7.10 -7.32
N ALA A 196 17.57 7.21 -7.49
CA ALA A 196 18.29 6.53 -8.57
C ALA A 196 18.31 5.02 -8.34
N PHE A 197 18.40 4.58 -7.07
CA PHE A 197 18.31 3.18 -6.67
C PHE A 197 17.01 2.52 -7.15
N GLY A 198 15.84 3.12 -6.85
CA GLY A 198 14.56 2.55 -7.26
C GLY A 198 14.40 2.48 -8.79
N ARG A 199 14.82 3.54 -9.50
CA ARG A 199 14.84 3.54 -10.97
C ARG A 199 15.81 2.50 -11.55
N SER A 200 16.91 2.21 -10.88
CA SER A 200 17.91 1.23 -11.31
C SER A 200 17.45 -0.21 -11.12
N LEU A 201 16.50 -0.45 -10.21
CA LEU A 201 15.93 -1.77 -9.94
C LEU A 201 14.92 -2.24 -10.99
N ILE A 202 14.49 -1.37 -11.92
CA ILE A 202 13.53 -1.73 -12.96
C ILE A 202 14.13 -1.59 -14.36
N PRO A 203 13.68 -2.38 -15.34
CA PRO A 203 14.13 -2.26 -16.73
C PRO A 203 13.39 -1.18 -17.53
N SER A 204 12.19 -0.77 -17.10
CA SER A 204 11.36 0.22 -17.80
C SER A 204 10.93 1.32 -16.84
N SER A 205 11.09 2.57 -17.24
CA SER A 205 10.62 3.73 -16.47
C SER A 205 9.10 3.73 -16.26
N ASP A 206 8.34 3.07 -17.15
CA ASP A 206 6.88 2.93 -17.04
C ASP A 206 6.46 2.17 -15.77
N TRP A 207 7.37 1.41 -15.15
CA TRP A 207 7.09 0.62 -13.95
C TRP A 207 7.48 1.35 -12.65
N TYR A 208 7.93 2.60 -12.76
CA TYR A 208 8.26 3.48 -11.64
C TYR A 208 7.18 4.51 -11.40
N GLY A 209 6.70 4.59 -10.17
CA GLY A 209 5.82 5.64 -9.69
C GLY A 209 6.57 6.54 -8.73
N GLU A 210 6.76 7.81 -9.06
CA GLU A 210 7.24 8.79 -8.09
C GLU A 210 6.04 9.48 -7.44
N LEU A 211 5.89 9.28 -6.13
CA LEU A 211 4.78 9.79 -5.34
C LEU A 211 5.31 10.87 -4.40
N SER A 212 5.14 12.12 -4.81
CA SER A 212 5.44 13.31 -4.01
C SER A 212 4.17 14.00 -3.48
N SER A 213 3.03 13.32 -3.58
CA SER A 213 1.70 13.86 -3.26
C SER A 213 1.31 13.60 -1.80
N ASP A 214 0.42 14.45 -1.27
CA ASP A 214 -0.25 14.22 0.02
C ASP A 214 -0.90 12.82 0.05
N VAL A 215 -0.85 12.15 1.21
CA VAL A 215 -1.50 10.86 1.48
C VAL A 215 -2.96 10.87 1.02
N ASP A 216 -3.66 11.99 1.18
CA ASP A 216 -5.06 12.13 0.77
C ASP A 216 -5.28 11.96 -0.73
N LEU A 217 -4.34 12.38 -1.56
CA LEU A 217 -4.39 12.16 -3.00
C LEU A 217 -4.09 10.71 -3.35
N LEU A 218 -3.11 10.09 -2.67
CA LEU A 218 -2.75 8.69 -2.90
C LEU A 218 -3.92 7.75 -2.58
N VAL A 219 -4.66 8.02 -1.50
CA VAL A 219 -5.86 7.25 -1.13
C VAL A 219 -6.99 7.40 -2.16
N LYS A 220 -7.09 8.55 -2.84
CA LYS A 220 -8.13 8.84 -3.83
C LYS A 220 -7.80 8.33 -5.23
N GLU A 221 -6.53 8.14 -5.55
CA GLU A 221 -6.08 7.78 -6.91
C GLU A 221 -5.32 6.44 -6.95
N PRO A 222 -5.91 5.32 -6.48
CA PRO A 222 -5.24 4.02 -6.50
C PRO A 222 -4.86 3.53 -7.90
N SER A 223 -5.61 3.94 -8.93
CA SER A 223 -5.32 3.61 -10.32
C SER A 223 -3.93 4.07 -10.75
N ARG A 224 -3.43 5.21 -10.23
CA ARG A 224 -2.09 5.71 -10.54
C ARG A 224 -1.00 4.80 -10.00
N MET A 225 -1.17 4.31 -8.79
CA MET A 225 -0.20 3.41 -8.15
C MET A 225 -0.18 2.03 -8.80
N GLN A 226 -1.34 1.55 -9.27
CA GLN A 226 -1.49 0.26 -9.96
C GLN A 226 -0.72 0.19 -11.30
N MET A 227 -0.48 1.32 -11.96
CA MET A 227 0.31 1.38 -13.19
C MET A 227 1.80 1.03 -12.95
N SER A 228 2.30 1.29 -11.75
CA SER A 228 3.72 1.09 -11.40
C SER A 228 3.93 -0.25 -10.71
N TRP A 229 5.14 -0.82 -10.82
CA TRP A 229 5.58 -1.94 -9.97
C TRP A 229 6.18 -1.43 -8.66
N LEU A 230 7.01 -0.38 -8.77
CA LEU A 230 7.72 0.24 -7.66
C LEU A 230 7.26 1.67 -7.52
N ASN A 231 6.61 1.97 -6.39
CA ASN A 231 6.17 3.30 -6.03
C ASN A 231 7.10 3.89 -4.97
N GLU A 232 7.85 4.92 -5.34
CA GLU A 232 8.67 5.71 -4.44
C GLU A 232 7.81 6.73 -3.70
N LEU A 233 7.88 6.72 -2.37
CA LEU A 233 7.35 7.77 -1.50
C LEU A 233 8.49 8.74 -1.18
N ALA A 234 8.57 9.82 -1.95
CA ALA A 234 9.60 10.84 -1.78
C ALA A 234 9.33 11.67 -0.53
N GLU A 235 10.38 11.96 0.26
CA GLU A 235 10.25 12.71 1.52
C GLU A 235 9.15 12.14 2.41
N VAL A 236 9.21 10.81 2.58
CA VAL A 236 8.20 10.04 3.30
C VAL A 236 8.00 10.54 4.73
N ASP A 237 8.97 11.31 5.25
CA ASP A 237 8.91 11.94 6.54
C ASP A 237 7.71 12.87 6.74
N SER A 238 7.31 13.59 5.70
CA SER A 238 6.13 14.46 5.72
C SER A 238 4.84 13.68 6.04
N MET A 239 4.73 12.45 5.53
CA MET A 239 3.55 11.58 5.66
C MET A 239 3.60 10.71 6.92
N THR A 240 4.82 10.36 7.35
CA THR A 240 5.05 9.41 8.46
C THR A 240 5.33 10.07 9.79
N CYS A 241 5.71 11.35 9.85
CA CYS A 241 5.81 12.14 11.08
C CYS A 241 4.97 13.43 11.04
N GLY A 242 4.16 13.59 10.00
CA GLY A 242 3.15 14.64 9.94
C GLY A 242 2.03 14.45 10.97
N ARG A 243 0.83 14.92 10.65
CA ARG A 243 -0.32 14.85 11.58
C ARG A 243 -0.66 13.39 11.87
N LYS A 244 -1.19 13.11 13.06
CA LYS A 244 -1.66 11.75 13.43
C LYS A 244 -2.62 11.17 12.38
N SER A 245 -3.49 12.00 11.79
CA SER A 245 -4.37 11.59 10.69
C SER A 245 -3.61 11.02 9.50
N ASP A 246 -2.49 11.64 9.15
CA ASP A 246 -1.73 11.33 7.94
C ASP A 246 -0.92 10.06 8.18
N ARG A 247 -0.40 9.88 9.41
CA ARG A 247 0.24 8.63 9.85
C ARG A 247 -0.72 7.44 9.81
N GLU A 248 -1.94 7.59 10.29
CA GLU A 248 -2.95 6.50 10.24
C GLU A 248 -3.41 6.21 8.81
N LYS A 249 -3.61 7.24 7.98
CA LYS A 249 -3.88 7.05 6.54
C LYS A 249 -2.74 6.31 5.85
N MET A 250 -1.49 6.66 6.17
CA MET A 250 -0.30 6.04 5.61
C MET A 250 -0.16 4.57 6.05
N LYS A 251 -0.37 4.29 7.34
CA LYS A 251 -0.45 2.92 7.88
C LYS A 251 -1.49 2.09 7.14
N ASN A 252 -2.66 2.65 6.88
CA ASN A 252 -3.71 1.99 6.11
C ASN A 252 -3.30 1.82 4.65
N LEU A 253 -2.73 2.86 4.04
CA LEU A 253 -2.26 2.84 2.66
C LEU A 253 -1.28 1.69 2.43
N ILE A 254 -0.31 1.47 3.32
CA ILE A 254 0.66 0.37 3.18
C ILE A 254 -0.02 -1.00 3.35
N SER A 255 -0.94 -1.15 4.31
CA SER A 255 -1.54 -2.45 4.64
C SER A 255 -2.61 -2.96 3.67
N ILE A 256 -3.21 -2.08 2.86
CA ILE A 256 -4.22 -2.48 1.88
C ILE A 256 -3.64 -3.50 0.90
N ARG A 257 -4.44 -4.56 0.62
CA ARG A 257 -4.09 -5.64 -0.31
C ARG A 257 -4.80 -5.52 -1.65
N GLU A 258 -5.95 -4.87 -1.68
CA GLU A 258 -6.78 -4.68 -2.86
C GLU A 258 -7.26 -3.23 -2.90
N ASP A 259 -7.13 -2.59 -4.04
CA ASP A 259 -7.71 -1.27 -4.25
C ASP A 259 -9.08 -1.40 -4.91
N VAL A 260 -10.01 -0.51 -4.53
CA VAL A 260 -11.28 -0.37 -5.24
C VAL A 260 -11.09 0.73 -6.28
N THR A 261 -11.02 0.36 -7.56
CA THR A 261 -10.81 1.31 -8.64
C THR A 261 -11.58 0.91 -9.89
N ARG A 262 -11.87 1.89 -10.74
CA ARG A 262 -12.52 1.65 -12.03
C ARG A 262 -11.44 1.51 -13.09
N LEU A 263 -11.23 0.28 -13.56
CA LEU A 263 -10.35 0.02 -14.69
C LEU A 263 -10.92 0.64 -15.98
N PRO A 264 -10.08 0.99 -16.97
CA PRO A 264 -10.54 1.37 -18.30
C PRO A 264 -11.51 0.32 -18.84
N TYR A 265 -12.62 0.78 -19.42
CA TYR A 265 -13.71 -0.06 -19.96
C TYR A 265 -14.54 -0.83 -18.92
N ALA A 266 -14.21 -0.79 -17.63
CA ALA A 266 -15.05 -1.38 -16.60
C ALA A 266 -16.35 -0.56 -16.41
N PRO A 267 -17.54 -1.20 -16.44
CA PRO A 267 -18.80 -0.50 -16.22
C PRO A 267 -18.92 0.00 -14.77
N HIS A 268 -18.29 -0.70 -13.82
CA HIS A 268 -18.33 -0.42 -12.39
C HIS A 268 -16.92 -0.49 -11.78
N PRO A 269 -16.69 0.14 -10.62
CA PRO A 269 -15.48 -0.09 -9.84
C PRO A 269 -15.35 -1.56 -9.44
N GLU A 270 -14.12 -2.08 -9.49
CA GLU A 270 -13.80 -3.46 -9.16
C GLU A 270 -12.68 -3.49 -8.10
N ARG A 271 -12.53 -4.65 -7.45
CA ARG A 271 -11.43 -4.90 -6.52
C ARG A 271 -10.21 -5.39 -7.31
N VAL A 272 -9.15 -4.60 -7.29
CA VAL A 272 -7.89 -4.90 -7.97
C VAL A 272 -6.83 -5.27 -6.94
N PRO A 273 -6.39 -6.53 -6.86
CA PRO A 273 -5.34 -6.93 -5.94
C PRO A 273 -4.02 -6.24 -6.30
N ARG A 274 -3.30 -5.75 -5.29
CA ARG A 274 -2.08 -4.98 -5.51
C ARG A 274 -0.94 -5.86 -5.96
N ALA A 275 -0.43 -5.54 -7.15
CA ALA A 275 0.73 -6.17 -7.76
C ALA A 275 1.99 -5.27 -7.67
N PHE A 276 1.97 -4.25 -6.82
CA PHE A 276 3.05 -3.27 -6.66
C PHE A 276 3.55 -3.18 -5.21
N VAL A 277 4.69 -2.53 -5.01
CA VAL A 277 5.28 -2.24 -3.70
C VAL A 277 5.60 -0.77 -3.51
N PHE A 278 5.71 -0.37 -2.25
CA PHE A 278 6.24 0.93 -1.87
C PHE A 278 7.68 0.80 -1.35
N TYR A 279 8.47 1.85 -1.57
CA TYR A 279 9.62 2.17 -0.74
C TYR A 279 9.65 3.67 -0.47
N GLY A 280 10.18 4.08 0.67
CA GLY A 280 10.32 5.48 1.03
C GLY A 280 11.77 5.94 0.92
N ASN A 281 11.94 7.24 0.76
CA ASN A 281 13.21 7.89 1.00
C ASN A 281 13.04 9.06 1.98
N THR A 282 14.10 9.39 2.71
CA THR A 282 14.16 10.63 3.49
C THR A 282 15.59 11.13 3.63
N ASN A 283 15.73 12.43 3.86
CA ASN A 283 17.00 13.06 4.22
C ASN A 283 17.21 13.12 5.73
N ARG A 284 16.16 12.85 6.54
CA ARG A 284 16.25 12.92 8.00
C ARG A 284 16.80 11.61 8.56
N THR A 285 17.90 11.70 9.27
CA THR A 285 18.50 10.60 10.04
C THR A 285 17.83 10.44 11.40
N GLU A 286 17.31 11.53 11.98
CA GLU A 286 16.71 11.59 13.32
C GLU A 286 15.22 11.22 13.35
N PHE A 287 14.75 10.41 12.40
CA PHE A 287 13.33 10.20 12.16
C PHE A 287 12.64 9.23 13.15
N ILE A 288 13.32 8.84 14.23
CA ILE A 288 12.79 8.00 15.31
C ILE A 288 11.92 8.86 16.23
N THR A 289 10.80 9.38 15.73
CA THR A 289 9.80 10.03 16.62
C THR A 289 8.52 9.23 16.75
N ASP A 290 8.20 8.31 15.83
CA ASP A 290 7.10 7.37 16.01
C ASP A 290 7.62 5.95 16.29
N VAL A 291 8.12 5.80 17.51
CA VAL A 291 8.46 4.56 18.22
C VAL A 291 7.38 3.47 18.03
N GLU A 292 6.13 3.85 17.75
CA GLU A 292 5.00 2.92 17.60
C GLU A 292 4.80 2.37 16.17
N SER A 293 5.49 2.90 15.16
CA SER A 293 5.30 2.44 13.78
C SER A 293 6.03 1.12 13.51
N ARG A 294 5.39 0.00 13.90
CA ARG A 294 5.76 -1.38 13.52
C ARG A 294 5.58 -1.66 12.02
N ARG A 295 5.65 -0.64 11.16
CA ARG A 295 5.43 -0.77 9.71
C ARG A 295 6.48 -0.03 8.90
N THR A 296 7.46 0.62 9.52
CA THR A 296 8.48 1.38 8.82
C THR A 296 9.85 0.94 9.30
N PHE A 297 10.70 0.54 8.35
CA PHE A 297 12.03 0.01 8.61
C PHE A 297 13.05 0.80 7.81
N MET A 298 14.15 1.21 8.44
CA MET A 298 15.13 2.10 7.83
C MET A 298 16.42 1.38 7.47
N ILE A 299 16.96 1.71 6.30
CA ILE A 299 18.33 1.43 5.91
C ILE A 299 19.06 2.76 5.85
N SER A 300 19.98 2.95 6.80
CA SER A 300 20.83 4.15 6.88
C SER A 300 22.07 3.95 6.03
N VAL A 301 22.27 4.86 5.08
CA VAL A 301 23.52 4.97 4.33
C VAL A 301 24.49 5.83 5.15
N PRO A 302 25.71 5.35 5.42
CA PRO A 302 26.71 6.11 6.18
C PRO A 302 26.97 7.50 5.61
N GLU A 303 27.37 8.43 6.49
CA GLU A 303 27.75 9.78 6.07
C GLU A 303 28.95 9.75 5.12
N GLY A 304 28.91 10.60 4.07
CA GLY A 304 29.94 10.66 3.02
C GLY A 304 29.85 9.55 1.97
N GLU A 305 29.00 8.54 2.17
CA GLU A 305 28.80 7.45 1.21
C GLU A 305 27.62 7.69 0.26
N THR A 306 27.66 7.00 -0.88
CA THR A 306 26.57 7.02 -1.88
C THR A 306 26.08 5.62 -2.20
N ILE A 307 24.80 5.51 -2.53
CA ILE A 307 24.21 4.25 -2.97
C ILE A 307 24.78 3.88 -4.34
N ASP A 308 25.27 2.66 -4.48
CA ASP A 308 25.81 2.18 -5.76
C ASP A 308 24.70 1.71 -6.71
N PHE A 309 23.89 2.66 -7.17
CA PHE A 309 22.77 2.38 -8.07
C PHE A 309 23.22 1.92 -9.47
N LEU A 310 24.43 2.29 -9.91
CA LEU A 310 25.00 1.79 -11.18
C LEU A 310 25.29 0.29 -11.10
N TRP A 311 25.85 -0.17 -9.98
CA TRP A 311 26.03 -1.59 -9.74
C TRP A 311 24.68 -2.32 -9.65
N VAL A 312 23.67 -1.71 -9.01
CA VAL A 312 22.30 -2.25 -9.00
C VAL A 312 21.75 -2.39 -10.41
N GLN A 313 21.90 -1.37 -11.26
CA GLN A 313 21.42 -1.42 -12.64
C GLN A 313 22.10 -2.55 -13.44
N ALA A 314 23.41 -2.71 -13.29
CA ALA A 314 24.19 -3.74 -13.98
C ALA A 314 23.86 -5.17 -13.50
N ASN A 315 23.45 -5.33 -12.23
CA ASN A 315 23.18 -6.64 -11.61
C ASN A 315 21.69 -6.88 -11.34
N ARG A 316 20.81 -6.02 -11.84
CA ARG A 316 19.36 -6.00 -11.56
C ARG A 316 18.71 -7.35 -11.75
N ASP A 317 18.95 -7.97 -12.90
CA ASP A 317 18.34 -9.26 -13.26
C ASP A 317 18.76 -10.35 -12.27
N GLY A 318 20.02 -10.34 -11.81
CA GLY A 318 20.52 -11.28 -10.83
C GLY A 318 20.01 -11.03 -9.41
N LEU A 319 19.74 -9.76 -9.05
CA LEU A 319 19.07 -9.40 -7.80
C LEU A 319 17.65 -9.95 -7.76
N TRP A 320 16.89 -9.79 -8.85
CA TRP A 320 15.54 -10.35 -8.96
C TRP A 320 15.54 -11.87 -8.98
N ALA A 321 16.45 -12.48 -9.73
CA ALA A 321 16.63 -13.92 -9.75
C ALA A 321 16.88 -14.50 -8.36
N LYS A 322 17.73 -13.85 -7.55
CA LYS A 322 17.97 -14.25 -6.15
C LYS A 322 16.71 -14.14 -5.28
N ALA A 323 15.93 -13.08 -5.45
CA ALA A 323 14.66 -12.93 -4.74
C ALA A 323 13.65 -14.01 -5.14
N LEU A 324 13.63 -14.42 -6.42
CA LEU A 324 12.77 -15.49 -6.92
C LEU A 324 13.13 -16.86 -6.33
N GLU A 325 14.41 -17.19 -6.20
CA GLU A 325 14.86 -18.42 -5.53
C GLU A 325 14.34 -18.50 -4.08
N GLU A 326 14.35 -17.38 -3.36
CA GLU A 326 13.82 -17.36 -1.99
C GLU A 326 12.31 -17.53 -1.92
N ILE A 327 11.57 -17.02 -2.91
CA ILE A 327 10.13 -17.24 -3.03
C ILE A 327 9.84 -18.73 -3.27
N GLU A 328 10.60 -19.38 -4.15
CA GLU A 328 10.48 -20.81 -4.44
C GLU A 328 10.79 -21.67 -3.21
N GLN A 329 11.73 -21.23 -2.36
CA GLN A 329 12.04 -21.85 -1.07
C GLN A 329 10.99 -21.59 0.02
N GLY A 330 9.96 -20.79 -0.27
CA GLY A 330 8.89 -20.48 0.68
C GLY A 330 9.25 -19.41 1.72
N THR A 331 10.28 -18.60 1.47
CA THR A 331 10.69 -17.54 2.38
C THR A 331 9.59 -16.49 2.54
N SER A 332 9.31 -16.12 3.79
CA SER A 332 8.36 -15.04 4.07
C SER A 332 9.01 -13.65 3.92
N CYS A 333 8.33 -12.76 3.20
CA CYS A 333 8.64 -11.32 3.14
C CYS A 333 7.97 -10.52 4.26
N THR A 334 7.25 -11.18 5.18
CA THR A 334 6.66 -10.54 6.36
C THR A 334 7.58 -10.65 7.56
N TRP A 335 7.32 -9.79 8.53
CA TRP A 335 7.97 -9.81 9.83
C TRP A 335 7.05 -10.47 10.85
N THR A 336 7.60 -11.37 11.64
CA THR A 336 6.97 -11.97 12.80
C THR A 336 6.94 -10.98 13.95
N ARG A 337 6.04 -11.22 14.92
CA ARG A 337 5.96 -10.39 16.13
C ARG A 337 7.29 -10.33 16.89
N ALA A 338 8.04 -11.44 16.94
CA ALA A 338 9.32 -11.52 17.62
C ALA A 338 10.40 -10.68 16.91
N GLU A 339 10.49 -10.79 15.57
CA GLU A 339 11.43 -9.95 14.81
C GLU A 339 11.08 -8.46 14.96
N TYR A 340 9.78 -8.09 14.92
CA TYR A 340 9.36 -6.71 15.17
C TYR A 340 9.84 -6.16 16.52
N GLU A 341 9.75 -6.96 17.59
CA GLU A 341 10.20 -6.56 18.92
C GLU A 341 11.72 -6.34 18.95
N GLN A 342 12.49 -7.24 18.33
CA GLN A 342 13.95 -7.10 18.22
C GLN A 342 14.36 -5.84 17.46
N VAL A 343 13.67 -5.54 16.35
CA VAL A 343 13.92 -4.29 15.60
C VAL A 343 13.57 -3.08 16.44
N HIS A 344 12.46 -3.14 17.19
CA HIS A 344 12.03 -2.06 18.05
C HIS A 344 13.06 -1.77 19.15
N GLU A 345 13.51 -2.79 19.87
CA GLU A 345 14.56 -2.68 20.89
C GLU A 345 15.85 -2.10 20.30
N HIS A 346 16.30 -2.63 19.16
CA HIS A 346 17.49 -2.12 18.47
C HIS A 346 17.32 -0.65 18.07
N THR A 347 16.16 -0.26 17.54
CA THR A 347 15.90 1.14 17.13
C THR A 347 15.85 2.08 18.33
N MET A 348 15.32 1.65 19.48
CA MET A 348 15.29 2.45 20.70
C MET A 348 16.70 2.73 21.24
N GLN A 349 17.66 1.82 21.05
CA GLN A 349 19.04 2.00 21.51
C GLN A 349 19.80 3.09 20.75
N TYR A 350 19.38 3.43 19.52
CA TYR A 350 19.98 4.51 18.71
C TYR A 350 19.12 5.77 18.67
N ARG A 351 18.12 5.89 19.55
CA ARG A 351 17.35 7.14 19.67
C ARG A 351 18.29 8.24 20.16
N ILE A 352 18.54 9.22 19.29
CA ILE A 352 19.19 10.47 19.69
C ILE A 352 18.19 11.17 20.62
N GLU A 353 18.56 11.40 21.87
CA GLU A 353 17.75 12.17 22.81
C GLU A 353 17.56 13.58 22.26
N ASP A 354 16.30 13.97 22.03
CA ASP A 354 15.95 15.34 21.68
C ASP A 354 16.51 16.25 22.80
N PRO A 355 17.29 17.31 22.50
CA PRO A 355 17.80 18.21 23.53
C PRO A 355 16.70 18.76 24.45
N ILE A 356 15.48 18.91 23.91
CA ILE A 356 14.30 19.31 24.70
C ILE A 356 13.89 18.22 25.70
N GLU A 357 14.08 16.94 25.38
CA GLU A 357 13.81 15.84 26.29
C GLU A 357 14.76 15.84 27.49
N VAL A 358 16.05 16.11 27.28
CA VAL A 358 17.03 16.27 28.37
C VAL A 358 16.66 17.46 29.26
N LEU A 359 16.41 18.63 28.66
CA LEU A 359 15.99 19.83 29.39
C LEU A 359 14.65 19.64 30.12
N LEU A 360 13.75 18.86 29.53
CA LEU A 360 12.48 18.52 30.15
C LEU A 360 12.70 17.60 31.36
N ASP A 361 13.54 16.58 31.23
CA ASP A 361 13.81 15.65 32.34
C ASP A 361 14.49 16.34 33.52
N GLU A 362 15.46 17.22 33.26
CA GLU A 362 16.05 18.10 34.29
C GLU A 362 14.99 19.01 34.94
N PHE A 363 14.12 19.64 34.14
CA PHE A 363 13.07 20.51 34.64
C PHE A 363 12.03 19.77 35.50
N LEU A 364 11.73 18.51 35.14
CA LEU A 364 10.78 17.66 35.85
C LEU A 364 11.39 17.01 37.09
N ALA A 365 12.71 16.78 37.13
CA ALA A 365 13.43 16.10 38.22
C ALA A 365 13.11 16.68 39.62
N THR A 366 12.98 18.00 39.70
CA THR A 366 12.77 18.72 40.97
C THR A 366 11.31 19.06 41.27
N ARG A 367 10.35 18.67 40.42
CA ARG A 367 8.94 19.12 40.51
C ARG A 367 7.97 17.96 40.66
N ASN A 368 6.87 18.19 41.37
CA ASN A 368 5.77 17.21 41.52
C ASN A 368 4.51 17.58 40.74
N LYS A 369 4.40 18.86 40.34
CA LYS A 369 3.32 19.40 39.53
C LYS A 369 3.88 20.47 38.61
N VAL A 370 3.47 20.47 37.35
CA VAL A 370 3.87 21.48 36.35
C VAL A 370 2.69 21.80 35.43
N SER A 371 2.57 23.06 35.00
CA SER A 371 1.65 23.43 33.94
C SER A 371 2.31 23.31 32.55
N ILE A 372 1.50 23.12 31.51
CA ILE A 372 2.00 23.11 30.12
C ILE A 372 2.68 24.45 29.79
N GLY A 373 2.11 25.57 30.22
CA GLY A 373 2.64 26.90 29.94
C GLY A 373 4.01 27.14 30.58
N GLU A 374 4.24 26.62 31.79
CA GLU A 374 5.55 26.65 32.45
C GLU A 374 6.58 25.80 31.71
N VAL A 375 6.22 24.60 31.26
CA VAL A 375 7.12 23.76 30.47
C VAL A 375 7.47 24.43 29.14
N ILE A 376 6.50 25.01 28.44
CA ILE A 376 6.76 25.74 27.19
C ILE A 376 7.68 26.95 27.44
N ARG A 377 7.44 27.70 28.50
CA ARG A 377 8.23 28.88 28.82
C ARG A 377 9.66 28.53 29.27
N CYS A 378 9.82 27.53 30.12
CA CYS A 378 11.09 27.23 30.78
C CYS A 378 11.94 26.22 30.01
N VAL A 379 11.32 25.26 29.32
CA VAL A 379 12.03 24.21 28.57
C VAL A 379 12.13 24.58 27.10
N LEU A 380 11.02 24.96 26.45
CA LEU A 380 11.03 25.37 25.04
C LEU A 380 11.47 26.82 24.84
N GLN A 381 11.66 27.59 25.93
CA GLN A 381 12.04 29.00 25.92
C GLN A 381 11.12 29.90 25.06
N VAL A 382 9.84 29.51 24.89
CA VAL A 382 8.87 30.28 24.11
C VAL A 382 8.06 31.21 25.03
N PRO A 383 8.14 32.55 24.84
CA PRO A 383 7.39 33.51 25.64
C PRO A 383 5.87 33.31 25.51
N PRO A 384 5.07 33.62 26.56
CA PRO A 384 3.62 33.37 26.57
C PRO A 384 2.84 33.88 25.36
N HIS A 385 3.24 35.02 24.79
CA HIS A 385 2.58 35.64 23.62
C HIS A 385 2.92 34.95 22.29
N MET A 386 3.95 34.10 22.26
CA MET A 386 4.38 33.31 21.09
C MET A 386 3.95 31.83 21.22
N GLN A 387 3.21 31.47 22.26
CA GLN A 387 2.84 30.08 22.51
C GLN A 387 1.70 29.63 21.60
N GLU A 388 2.02 28.70 20.70
CA GLU A 388 1.04 28.05 19.83
C GLU A 388 0.52 26.70 20.37
N LEU A 389 -0.60 26.25 19.79
CA LEU A 389 -1.21 24.94 20.05
C LEU A 389 -0.27 23.75 19.75
N THR A 390 0.66 23.91 18.81
CA THR A 390 1.69 22.92 18.45
C THR A 390 2.64 22.64 19.62
N HIS A 391 3.12 23.68 20.30
CA HIS A 391 3.95 23.56 21.51
C HIS A 391 3.21 22.81 22.63
N SER A 392 1.95 23.18 22.88
CA SER A 392 1.11 22.54 23.91
C SER A 392 0.87 21.06 23.66
N ARG A 393 0.74 20.66 22.39
CA ARG A 393 0.60 19.26 21.97
C ARG A 393 1.89 18.48 22.21
N ARG A 394 3.02 19.01 21.73
CA ARG A 394 4.36 18.39 21.91
C ARG A 394 4.67 18.14 23.38
N VAL A 395 4.50 19.16 24.23
CA VAL A 395 4.70 19.03 25.68
C VAL A 395 3.76 17.98 26.29
N SER A 396 2.48 17.97 25.90
CA SER A 396 1.52 16.98 26.42
C SER A 396 1.90 15.53 26.06
N GLU A 397 2.47 15.31 24.88
CA GLU A 397 2.93 13.99 24.43
C GLU A 397 4.18 13.56 25.21
N LEU A 398 5.18 14.43 25.32
CA LEU A 398 6.41 14.16 26.08
C LEU A 398 6.14 13.86 27.57
N MET A 399 5.21 14.60 28.19
CA MET A 399 4.81 14.38 29.58
C MET A 399 4.10 13.03 29.78
N ARG A 400 3.22 12.64 28.84
CA ARG A 400 2.53 11.34 28.89
C ARG A 400 3.48 10.17 28.70
N ALA A 401 4.43 10.29 27.78
CA ALA A 401 5.46 9.27 27.55
C ALA A 401 6.26 8.98 28.83
N ARG A 402 6.43 9.98 29.70
CA ARG A 402 7.10 9.90 31.01
C ARG A 402 6.16 9.50 32.16
N GLY A 403 4.92 9.11 31.86
CA GLY A 403 3.95 8.67 32.87
C GLY A 403 3.30 9.79 33.69
N TRP A 404 3.48 11.06 33.33
CA TRP A 404 2.80 12.17 34.01
C TRP A 404 1.33 12.24 33.63
N SER A 405 0.47 12.42 34.63
CA SER A 405 -0.99 12.42 34.45
C SER A 405 -1.57 13.83 34.55
N LYS A 406 -2.58 14.13 33.73
CA LYS A 406 -3.29 15.42 33.79
C LYS A 406 -4.15 15.47 35.05
N SER A 407 -4.10 16.60 35.75
CA SER A 407 -4.86 16.90 36.95
C SER A 407 -5.36 18.34 36.92
N VAL A 408 -6.42 18.62 37.66
CA VAL A 408 -6.92 19.98 37.88
C VAL A 408 -6.62 20.35 39.32
N THR A 409 -5.98 21.48 39.53
CA THR A 409 -5.66 22.04 40.86
C THR A 409 -6.18 23.47 40.94
N SER A 410 -6.44 23.98 42.14
CA SER A 410 -6.78 25.39 42.33
C SER A 410 -5.52 26.18 42.67
N ILE A 411 -5.26 27.28 41.93
CA ILE A 411 -4.20 28.24 42.21
C ILE A 411 -4.85 29.53 42.70
N LYS A 412 -4.33 30.14 43.78
CA LYS A 412 -4.80 31.44 44.25
C LYS A 412 -4.11 32.55 43.47
N ASP A 413 -4.89 33.47 42.92
CA ASP A 413 -4.39 34.69 42.26
C ASP A 413 -3.85 35.68 43.32
N GLU A 414 -3.13 36.73 42.89
CA GLU A 414 -2.60 37.80 43.77
C GLU A 414 -3.69 38.51 44.61
N THR A 415 -4.94 38.41 44.17
CA THR A 415 -6.15 38.94 44.85
C THR A 415 -6.80 37.94 45.81
N GLY A 416 -6.19 36.78 46.05
CA GLY A 416 -6.69 35.72 46.94
C GLY A 416 -7.80 34.85 46.35
N ARG A 417 -8.24 35.09 45.11
CA ARG A 417 -9.27 34.29 44.42
C ARG A 417 -8.70 32.99 43.86
N SER A 418 -9.34 31.86 44.16
CA SER A 418 -8.97 30.55 43.61
C SER A 418 -9.42 30.42 42.15
N LYS A 419 -8.48 30.18 41.23
CA LYS A 419 -8.73 29.82 39.83
C LYS A 419 -8.32 28.38 39.57
N SER A 420 -9.14 27.63 38.84
CA SER A 420 -8.79 26.27 38.41
C SER A 420 -7.68 26.31 37.36
N ALA A 421 -6.59 25.59 37.62
CA ALA A 421 -5.47 25.42 36.71
C ALA A 421 -5.30 23.95 36.32
N ARG A 422 -5.04 23.73 35.02
CA ARG A 422 -4.73 22.40 34.48
C ARG A 422 -3.24 22.16 34.59
N VAL A 423 -2.85 21.11 35.31
CA VAL A 423 -1.46 20.75 35.58
C VAL A 423 -1.22 19.29 35.27
N PHE A 424 0.03 18.90 35.08
CA PHE A 424 0.47 17.52 35.09
C PHE A 424 1.04 17.19 36.47
N LYS A 425 0.74 16.00 36.98
CA LYS A 425 1.25 15.48 38.26
C LYS A 425 2.21 14.32 38.01
N ARG A 426 3.32 14.30 38.76
CA ARG A 426 4.34 13.25 38.71
C ARG A 426 3.74 11.87 39.05
N PRO A 427 4.13 10.79 38.36
CA PRO A 427 3.74 9.43 38.73
C PRO A 427 4.29 9.05 40.11
N GLN A 428 3.50 8.30 40.90
CA GLN A 428 3.86 7.95 42.29
C GLN A 428 5.13 7.09 42.42
N ASN A 429 5.59 6.48 41.32
CA ASN A 429 6.72 5.55 41.31
C ASN A 429 8.07 6.20 40.94
N GLN A 430 8.13 7.52 40.73
CA GLN A 430 9.38 8.24 40.43
C GLN A 430 9.84 9.07 41.65
N PRO A 431 11.00 8.76 42.26
CA PRO A 431 11.53 9.56 43.36
C PRO A 431 11.92 10.96 42.90
N GLN A 432 11.74 11.95 43.77
CA GLN A 432 12.17 13.33 43.54
C GLN A 432 13.67 13.44 43.82
N VAL A 433 14.42 14.06 42.91
CA VAL A 433 15.82 14.39 43.16
C VAL A 433 15.83 15.59 44.12
N ASN A 434 16.33 15.39 45.34
CA ASN A 434 16.49 16.47 46.31
C ASN A 434 17.76 17.27 45.96
N GLU A 435 17.65 18.58 45.80
CA GLU A 435 18.77 19.52 45.59
C GLU A 435 19.68 19.71 46.82
N ASN A 436 19.64 18.80 47.81
CA ASN A 436 20.52 18.86 48.97
C ASN A 436 21.71 17.91 48.80
N LEU A 437 22.64 18.28 47.92
CA LEU A 437 24.04 17.84 47.98
C LEU A 437 24.90 19.09 47.96
N GLU A 438 24.96 19.77 49.10
CA GLU A 438 26.11 20.62 49.44
C GLU A 438 27.32 19.70 49.66
N TYR A 439 28.38 19.91 48.88
CA TYR A 439 29.78 19.81 49.32
C TYR A 439 30.63 20.81 48.54
#